data_AF-A0A8I6YYU0-F1
#
_entry.id   AF-A0A8I6YYU0-F1
#
_cell.length_a   1.000
_cell.length_b   1.000
_cell.length_c   1.000
_cell.angle_alpha   90.00
_cell.angle_beta   90.00
_cell.angle_gamma   90.00
#
_symmetry.space_group_name_H-M   'P 1'
#
loop_
_entity.id
_entity.type
_entity.pdbx_description
1 polymer ?
#
loop_
_entity_poly.entity_id
_entity_poly.type
_entity_poly.pdbx_seq_one_letter_code
_entity_poly.pdbx_strand_id
1 'polypeptide(L)'
;MAMVLDALASYVQSMLTEMASEEVHMLLGVRDEIDKMGVKLRDLKNFLADADRRNITDKSVQDWVGQLKRAMYEATDILDLCQLKAMEQGPATKDVGCFNPLLFCMRNPSYAHDIGTRIKALNKRLGDIKEQSAAFSFVDLGSYEDHCSTAHTSRRGNTRRETSGEFDRSGLVGDKIEEDTRKMVEMLLTEKESNNNIMVFAVVGVGGIGKTTLAQKVINDETMKAEFDKMIWLSINKDFDKVELLRTIITLAGGEGGHIEVKRR
;
A
#
# COMPACT_ATOMS: atom_id res chain seq x y z
N MET A 1 -1.23 5.85 12.20
CA MET A 1 -1.04 7.00 11.27
C MET A 1 0.23 6.86 10.47
N ALA A 2 1.33 6.39 11.06
CA ALA A 2 2.60 6.13 10.38
C ALA A 2 2.48 5.15 9.19
N MET A 3 1.71 4.06 9.30
CA MET A 3 1.57 3.08 8.22
C MET A 3 1.01 3.66 6.90
N VAL A 4 0.09 4.63 6.97
CA VAL A 4 -0.49 5.26 5.76
C VAL A 4 0.52 6.22 5.14
N LEU A 5 1.23 6.97 5.98
CA LEU A 5 2.29 7.87 5.56
C LEU A 5 3.51 7.13 4.99
N ASP A 6 3.87 5.98 5.57
CA ASP A 6 4.96 5.13 5.11
C ASP A 6 4.60 4.45 3.79
N ALA A 7 3.36 3.98 3.63
CA ALA A 7 2.88 3.46 2.36
C ALA A 7 2.83 4.56 1.28
N LEU A 8 2.39 5.77 1.62
CA LEU A 8 2.38 6.91 0.71
C LEU A 8 3.80 7.36 0.33
N ALA A 9 4.71 7.46 1.31
CA ALA A 9 6.11 7.81 1.07
C ALA A 9 6.79 6.75 0.20
N SER A 10 6.53 5.47 0.45
CA SER A 10 7.08 4.37 -0.34
C SER A 10 6.50 4.34 -1.76
N TYR A 11 5.22 4.63 -1.92
CA TYR A 11 4.57 4.75 -3.22
C TYR A 11 5.17 5.90 -4.04
N VAL A 12 5.25 7.10 -3.45
CA VAL A 12 5.87 8.27 -4.07
C VAL A 12 7.35 7.98 -4.40
N GLN A 13 8.10 7.37 -3.49
CA GLN A 13 9.51 7.03 -3.71
C GLN A 13 9.72 5.98 -4.81
N SER A 14 8.89 4.94 -4.85
CA SER A 14 8.92 3.92 -5.91
C SER A 14 8.68 4.57 -7.27
N MET A 15 7.68 5.44 -7.36
CA MET A 15 7.34 6.13 -8.60
C MET A 15 8.43 7.14 -9.01
N LEU A 16 9.07 7.82 -8.06
CA LEU A 16 10.26 8.65 -8.31
C LEU A 16 11.44 7.84 -8.85
N THR A 17 11.63 6.63 -8.34
CA THR A 17 12.73 5.74 -8.75
C THR A 17 12.50 5.19 -10.16
N GLU A 18 11.26 4.79 -10.47
CA GLU A 18 10.84 4.36 -11.81
C GLU A 18 11.04 5.48 -12.84
N MET A 19 10.69 6.71 -12.49
CA MET A 19 10.96 7.89 -13.32
C MET A 19 12.45 8.11 -13.60
N ALA A 20 13.32 7.93 -12.60
CA ALA A 20 14.76 8.09 -12.79
C ALA A 20 15.36 7.01 -13.70
N SER A 21 14.69 5.85 -13.82
CA SER A 21 15.15 4.70 -14.61
C SER A 21 14.72 4.70 -16.08
N GLU A 22 13.60 5.36 -16.43
CA GLU A 22 13.03 5.29 -17.80
C GLU A 22 13.72 6.17 -18.87
N GLU A 23 14.93 6.72 -18.65
CA GLU A 23 15.77 7.42 -19.67
C GLU A 23 15.05 8.38 -20.66
N VAL A 24 13.95 9.03 -20.28
CA VAL A 24 13.36 10.12 -21.07
C VAL A 24 13.95 11.45 -20.58
N HIS A 25 14.35 12.32 -21.51
CA HIS A 25 14.88 13.67 -21.23
C HIS A 25 13.87 14.52 -20.43
N MET A 26 13.89 14.40 -19.11
CA MET A 26 13.26 15.37 -18.22
C MET A 26 13.95 16.72 -18.41
N LEU A 27 13.19 17.81 -18.32
CA LEU A 27 13.78 19.14 -18.31
C LEU A 27 14.84 19.25 -17.21
N LEU A 28 16.02 19.75 -17.59
CA LEU A 28 17.14 20.02 -16.68
C LEU A 28 16.62 20.79 -15.46
N GLY A 29 16.87 20.26 -14.26
CA GLY A 29 16.41 20.80 -12.98
C GLY A 29 15.21 20.10 -12.35
N VAL A 30 14.25 19.57 -13.12
CA VAL A 30 13.12 18.81 -12.50
C VAL A 30 13.59 17.45 -12.00
N ARG A 31 14.48 16.79 -12.75
CA ARG A 31 15.14 15.56 -12.31
C ARG A 31 15.88 15.76 -10.99
N ASP A 32 16.66 16.84 -10.87
CA ASP A 32 17.40 17.17 -9.65
C ASP A 32 16.46 17.44 -8.46
N GLU A 33 15.31 18.08 -8.71
CA GLU A 33 14.30 18.31 -7.66
C GLU A 33 13.61 17.00 -7.22
N ILE A 34 13.36 16.08 -8.16
CA ILE A 34 12.86 14.73 -7.90
C ILE A 34 13.85 13.94 -7.04
N ASP A 35 15.13 13.93 -7.39
CA ASP A 35 16.18 13.22 -6.66
C ASP A 35 16.31 13.76 -5.22
N LYS A 36 16.33 15.09 -5.06
CA LYS A 36 16.35 15.74 -3.73
C LYS A 36 15.12 15.40 -2.91
N MET A 37 13.94 15.35 -3.53
CA MET A 37 12.70 14.97 -2.86
C MET A 37 12.77 13.51 -2.39
N GLY A 38 13.29 12.60 -3.22
CA GLY A 38 13.50 11.20 -2.85
C GLY A 38 14.41 11.02 -1.62
N VAL A 39 15.48 11.80 -1.52
CA VAL A 39 16.36 11.81 -0.33
C VAL A 39 15.60 12.27 0.92
N LYS A 40 14.91 13.42 0.84
CA LYS A 40 14.15 13.95 1.99
C LYS A 40 13.05 13.01 2.47
N LEU A 41 12.34 12.38 1.55
CA LEU A 41 11.29 11.41 1.89
C LEU A 41 11.84 10.20 2.62
N ARG A 42 13.03 9.71 2.24
CA ARG A 42 13.71 8.62 2.93
C ARG A 42 14.04 8.99 4.37
N ASP A 43 14.60 10.17 4.59
CA ASP A 43 14.94 10.65 5.94
C ASP A 43 13.68 10.82 6.80
N LEU A 44 12.64 11.43 6.23
CA LEU A 44 11.35 11.64 6.91
C LEU A 44 10.65 10.31 7.24
N LYS A 45 10.78 9.31 6.38
CA LYS A 45 10.30 7.94 6.63
C LYS A 45 11.00 7.32 7.84
N ASN A 46 12.33 7.45 7.93
CA ASN A 46 13.08 6.94 9.08
C ASN A 46 12.66 7.62 10.38
N PHE A 47 12.46 8.95 10.36
CA PHE A 47 11.98 9.70 11.53
C PHE A 47 10.57 9.29 11.95
N LEU A 48 9.68 9.03 10.98
CA LEU A 48 8.34 8.57 11.28
C LEU A 48 8.33 7.18 11.93
N ALA A 49 9.24 6.29 11.50
CA ALA A 49 9.41 4.98 12.11
C ALA A 49 9.92 5.08 13.56
N ASP A 50 10.85 5.99 13.85
CA ASP A 50 11.34 6.25 15.22
C ASP A 50 10.25 6.85 16.12
N ALA A 51 9.49 7.81 15.61
CA ALA A 51 8.36 8.42 16.32
C ALA A 51 7.28 7.39 16.70
N ASP A 52 6.95 6.47 15.78
CA ASP A 52 5.98 5.39 16.01
C ASP A 52 6.54 4.35 17.00
N ARG A 53 7.82 3.99 16.91
CA ARG A 53 8.49 3.07 17.85
C ARG A 53 8.49 3.60 19.27
N ARG A 54 8.72 4.90 19.45
CA ARG A 54 8.74 5.57 20.75
C ARG A 54 7.33 5.86 21.29
N ASN A 55 6.28 5.59 20.51
CA ASN A 55 4.88 5.86 20.84
C ASN A 55 4.66 7.29 21.36
N ILE A 56 5.31 8.26 20.72
CA ILE A 56 5.31 9.65 21.18
C ILE A 56 3.91 10.24 20.98
N THR A 57 3.20 10.49 22.09
CA THR A 57 1.90 11.17 22.10
C THR A 57 2.01 12.69 22.24
N ASP A 58 3.22 13.23 22.07
CA ASP A 58 3.49 14.66 22.15
C ASP A 58 2.73 15.42 21.05
N LYS A 59 2.08 16.52 21.43
CA LYS A 59 1.25 17.32 20.54
C LYS A 59 2.06 17.98 19.42
N SER A 60 3.29 18.40 19.69
CA SER A 60 4.20 18.98 18.71
C SER A 60 4.64 17.93 17.67
N VAL A 61 4.84 16.67 18.09
CA VAL A 61 5.10 15.57 17.15
C VAL A 61 3.86 15.25 16.31
N GLN A 62 2.66 15.26 16.89
CA GLN A 62 1.42 15.07 16.15
C GLN A 62 1.20 16.17 15.10
N ASP A 63 1.45 17.42 15.45
CA ASP A 63 1.35 18.56 14.54
C ASP A 63 2.38 18.45 13.40
N TRP A 64 3.61 18.03 13.72
CA TRP A 64 4.65 17.75 12.74
C TRP A 64 4.25 16.61 11.77
N VAL A 65 3.75 15.49 12.28
CA VAL A 65 3.23 14.38 11.46
C VAL A 65 2.06 14.86 10.58
N GLY A 66 1.20 15.73 11.11
CA GLY A 66 0.12 16.37 10.34
C GLY A 66 0.63 17.25 9.20
N GLN A 67 1.72 17.98 9.40
CA GLN A 67 2.38 18.75 8.33
C GLN A 67 2.96 17.84 7.25
N LEU A 68 3.64 16.76 7.63
CA LEU A 68 4.15 15.75 6.70
C LEU A 68 3.01 15.13 5.89
N LYS A 69 1.90 14.80 6.52
CA LYS A 69 0.70 14.27 5.85
C LYS A 69 0.14 15.21 4.80
N ARG A 70 0.06 16.50 5.09
CA ARG A 70 -0.39 17.51 4.12
C ARG A 70 0.57 17.63 2.92
N ALA A 71 1.88 17.55 3.15
CA ALA A 71 2.86 17.54 2.08
C ALA A 71 2.76 16.27 1.21
N MET A 72 2.43 15.12 1.81
CA MET A 72 2.21 13.88 1.04
C MET A 72 0.98 13.95 0.16
N TYR A 73 -0.12 14.56 0.63
CA TYR A 73 -1.29 14.79 -0.23
C TYR A 73 -0.97 15.71 -1.40
N GLU A 74 -0.20 16.78 -1.16
CA GLU A 74 0.25 17.66 -2.24
C GLU A 74 1.13 16.91 -3.27
N ALA A 75 1.94 15.94 -2.82
CA ALA A 75 2.67 15.06 -3.73
C ALA A 75 1.71 14.26 -4.62
N THR A 76 0.71 13.60 -4.03
CA THR A 76 -0.32 12.86 -4.78
C THR A 76 -1.09 13.76 -5.74
N ASP A 77 -1.47 14.97 -5.33
CA ASP A 77 -2.17 15.93 -6.19
C ASP A 77 -1.35 16.30 -7.44
N ILE A 78 -0.02 16.41 -7.31
CA ILE A 78 0.87 16.64 -8.46
C ILE A 78 0.85 15.43 -9.41
N LEU A 79 0.83 14.21 -8.87
CA LEU A 79 0.76 12.98 -9.68
C LEU A 79 -0.57 12.88 -10.42
N ASP A 80 -1.68 13.13 -9.72
CA ASP A 80 -3.03 13.09 -10.28
C ASP A 80 -3.19 14.16 -11.38
N LEU A 81 -2.64 15.36 -11.17
CA LEU A 81 -2.61 16.41 -12.19
C LEU A 81 -1.85 15.96 -13.45
N CYS A 82 -0.76 15.20 -13.27
CA CYS A 82 -0.03 14.65 -14.41
C CYS A 82 -0.84 13.60 -15.16
N GLN A 83 -1.59 12.77 -14.44
CA GLN A 83 -2.49 11.77 -15.01
C GLN A 83 -3.65 12.41 -15.77
N LEU A 84 -4.26 13.46 -15.20
CA LEU A 84 -5.33 14.21 -15.87
C LEU A 84 -4.86 14.83 -17.18
N LYS A 85 -3.71 15.52 -17.16
CA LYS A 85 -3.10 16.10 -18.37
C LYS A 85 -2.72 15.05 -19.42
N ALA A 86 -2.35 13.84 -18.99
CA ALA A 86 -2.11 12.72 -19.89
C ALA A 86 -3.39 12.19 -20.55
N MET A 87 -4.52 12.24 -19.86
CA MET A 87 -5.82 11.79 -20.38
C MET A 87 -6.46 12.79 -21.36
N GLU A 88 -6.24 14.10 -21.20
CA GLU A 88 -6.84 15.16 -22.02
C GLU A 88 -6.42 15.15 -23.50
N GLN A 89 -5.30 14.53 -23.88
CA GLN A 89 -4.80 14.55 -25.26
C GLN A 89 -5.25 13.35 -26.12
N GLY A 90 -6.08 12.45 -25.58
CA GLY A 90 -6.52 11.24 -26.30
C GLY A 90 -5.37 10.25 -26.56
N PRO A 91 -5.64 9.08 -27.17
CA PRO A 91 -4.63 8.05 -27.37
C PRO A 91 -3.65 8.49 -28.47
N ALA A 92 -2.55 9.15 -28.08
CA ALA A 92 -1.44 9.42 -28.97
C ALA A 92 -0.69 8.12 -29.28
N THR A 93 -1.07 7.53 -30.42
CA THR A 93 -0.28 6.61 -31.27
C THR A 93 0.27 5.32 -30.64
N LYS A 94 0.09 4.24 -31.38
CA LYS A 94 0.76 2.95 -31.16
C LYS A 94 2.29 3.13 -31.21
N ASP A 95 2.92 3.44 -30.08
CA ASP A 95 4.30 3.04 -29.81
C ASP A 95 4.67 3.15 -28.33
N VAL A 96 5.06 1.99 -27.79
CA VAL A 96 5.93 1.70 -26.64
C VAL A 96 5.82 2.59 -25.39
N GLY A 97 5.12 2.06 -24.38
CA GLY A 97 5.75 1.77 -23.08
C GLY A 97 6.16 2.95 -22.20
N CYS A 98 5.30 3.94 -22.01
CA CYS A 98 5.51 4.90 -20.92
C CYS A 98 4.22 5.00 -20.10
N PHE A 99 4.08 4.11 -19.12
CA PHE A 99 2.94 4.07 -18.20
C PHE A 99 2.99 5.18 -17.14
N ASN A 100 3.97 6.09 -17.22
CA ASN A 100 4.23 7.09 -16.20
C ASN A 100 3.65 8.47 -16.56
N PRO A 101 2.60 8.94 -15.86
CA PRO A 101 1.96 10.22 -16.13
C PRO A 101 2.89 11.42 -16.01
N LEU A 102 3.89 11.35 -15.14
CA LEU A 102 4.85 12.43 -14.97
C LEU A 102 5.73 12.59 -16.21
N LEU A 103 6.24 11.50 -16.79
CA LEU A 103 7.04 11.57 -18.01
C LEU A 103 6.26 12.14 -19.19
N PHE A 104 4.96 11.84 -19.26
CA PHE A 104 4.08 12.48 -20.23
C PHE A 104 4.06 14.00 -20.07
N CYS A 105 3.86 14.49 -18.84
CA CYS A 105 3.88 15.92 -18.56
C CYS A 105 5.23 16.58 -18.87
N MET A 106 6.32 15.82 -18.76
CA MET A 106 7.67 16.31 -19.07
C MET A 106 7.94 16.46 -20.58
N ARG A 107 7.15 15.81 -21.45
CA ARG A 107 7.24 15.97 -22.92
C ARG A 107 6.67 17.30 -23.41
N ASN A 108 5.79 17.95 -22.65
CA ASN A 108 5.23 19.24 -23.00
C ASN A 108 5.90 20.36 -22.16
N PRO A 109 6.62 21.32 -22.75
CA PRO A 109 7.36 22.34 -22.00
C PRO A 109 6.50 23.18 -21.04
N SER A 110 5.23 23.44 -21.40
CA SER A 110 4.32 24.22 -20.55
C SER A 110 3.89 23.43 -19.30
N TYR A 111 3.58 22.15 -19.47
CA TYR A 111 3.25 21.25 -18.36
C TYR A 111 4.48 20.96 -17.51
N ALA A 112 5.63 20.72 -18.14
CA ALA A 112 6.89 20.49 -17.45
C ALA A 112 7.29 21.69 -16.58
N HIS A 113 7.04 22.93 -17.02
CA HIS A 113 7.29 24.12 -16.22
C HIS A 113 6.34 24.25 -15.01
N ASP A 114 5.03 24.06 -15.22
CA ASP A 114 4.03 24.10 -14.14
C ASP A 114 4.26 22.99 -13.10
N ILE A 115 4.41 21.73 -13.56
CA ILE A 115 4.70 20.58 -12.70
C ILE A 115 6.06 20.74 -12.01
N GLY A 116 7.10 21.16 -12.73
CA GLY A 116 8.42 21.42 -12.15
C GLY A 116 8.39 22.48 -11.05
N THR A 117 7.58 23.54 -11.22
CA THR A 117 7.39 24.58 -10.21
C THR A 117 6.71 24.02 -8.95
N ARG A 118 5.70 23.17 -9.12
CA ARG A 118 5.01 22.50 -8.00
C ARG A 118 5.92 21.53 -7.25
N ILE A 119 6.69 20.71 -7.98
CA ILE A 119 7.69 19.81 -7.40
C ILE A 119 8.71 20.62 -6.57
N LYS A 120 9.20 21.74 -7.10
CA LYS A 120 10.15 22.60 -6.39
C LYS A 120 9.55 23.19 -5.10
N ALA A 121 8.29 23.63 -5.15
CA ALA A 121 7.58 24.16 -3.98
C ALA A 121 7.39 23.08 -2.91
N LEU A 122 6.94 21.88 -3.31
CA LEU A 122 6.80 20.72 -2.43
C LEU A 122 8.15 20.32 -1.81
N ASN A 123 9.21 20.30 -2.61
CA ASN A 123 10.54 19.95 -2.14
C ASN A 123 11.05 20.95 -1.10
N LYS A 124 10.75 22.25 -1.25
CA LYS A 124 11.04 23.26 -0.22
C LYS A 124 10.27 22.96 1.06
N ARG A 125 8.97 22.71 0.97
CA ARG A 125 8.10 22.38 2.12
C ARG A 125 8.57 21.13 2.87
N LEU A 126 8.98 20.08 2.16
CA LEU A 126 9.57 18.89 2.78
C LEU A 126 10.91 19.17 3.47
N GLY A 127 11.68 20.13 2.94
CA GLY A 127 12.88 20.64 3.59
C GLY A 127 12.55 21.30 4.94
N ASP A 128 11.57 22.20 4.96
CA ASP A 128 11.14 22.89 6.18
C ASP A 128 10.64 21.89 7.24
N ILE A 129 9.88 20.86 6.82
CA ILE A 129 9.40 19.79 7.70
C ILE A 129 10.57 18.96 8.25
N LYS A 130 11.57 18.64 7.42
CA LYS A 130 12.78 17.92 7.86
C LYS A 130 13.61 18.77 8.84
N GLU A 131 13.68 20.08 8.64
CA GLU A 131 14.42 20.96 9.57
C GLU A 131 13.72 21.03 10.94
N GLN A 132 12.39 21.14 10.95
CA GLN A 132 11.60 21.07 12.19
C GLN A 132 11.79 19.74 12.93
N SER A 133 12.06 18.64 12.19
CA SER A 133 12.22 17.33 12.82
C SER A 133 13.49 17.23 13.67
N ALA A 134 14.49 18.08 13.43
CA ALA A 134 15.72 18.14 14.22
C ALA A 134 15.46 18.52 15.69
N ALA A 135 14.40 19.29 15.97
CA ALA A 135 14.02 19.69 17.33
C ALA A 135 13.57 18.51 18.21
N PHE A 136 13.16 17.38 17.61
CA PHE A 136 12.63 16.23 18.33
C PHE A 136 13.69 15.13 18.59
N SER A 137 14.94 15.34 18.17
CA SER A 137 16.04 14.37 18.36
C SER A 137 15.69 12.95 17.88
N PHE A 138 15.01 12.84 16.73
CA PHE A 138 14.73 11.55 16.10
C PHE A 138 16.05 10.86 15.73
N VAL A 139 16.13 9.56 15.97
CA VAL A 139 17.30 8.77 15.56
C VAL A 139 17.06 8.22 14.17
N ASP A 140 18.02 8.43 13.28
CA ASP A 140 18.01 7.79 11.97
C ASP A 140 18.20 6.26 12.15
N LEU A 141 17.11 5.51 11.99
CA LEU A 141 17.08 4.05 12.11
C LEU A 141 17.67 3.35 10.88
N GLY A 142 18.23 4.09 9.92
CA GLY A 142 18.75 3.61 8.63
C GLY A 142 19.91 2.61 8.64
N SER A 143 20.23 1.95 9.76
CA SER A 143 21.30 0.92 9.82
C SER A 143 20.95 -0.39 10.54
N TYR A 144 19.70 -0.64 10.88
CA TYR A 144 19.27 -1.99 11.35
C TYR A 144 18.33 -2.63 10.33
N GLU A 145 18.85 -2.91 9.13
CA GLU A 145 18.48 -4.17 8.50
C GLU A 145 19.28 -5.28 9.19
N ASP A 146 18.57 -6.36 9.49
CA ASP A 146 19.06 -7.56 10.14
C ASP A 146 19.31 -7.44 11.66
N HIS A 147 18.26 -7.66 12.43
CA HIS A 147 18.23 -8.74 13.41
C HIS A 147 16.81 -8.84 13.99
N CYS A 148 16.15 -9.96 13.70
CA CYS A 148 15.15 -10.51 14.60
C CYS A 148 15.73 -10.54 16.01
N SER A 149 15.19 -9.74 16.92
CA SER A 149 15.41 -9.94 18.36
C SER A 149 14.15 -9.61 19.12
N THR A 150 13.46 -10.70 19.43
CA THR A 150 12.54 -10.97 20.52
C THR A 150 12.71 -10.01 21.71
N ALA A 151 12.06 -8.86 21.65
CA ALA A 151 11.78 -8.07 22.85
C ALA A 151 10.35 -8.37 23.27
N HIS A 152 10.22 -9.30 24.22
CA HIS A 152 8.98 -9.57 24.94
C HIS A 152 8.45 -8.28 25.56
N THR A 153 7.58 -7.59 24.83
CA THR A 153 6.63 -6.65 25.41
C THR A 153 5.31 -7.40 25.47
N SER A 154 4.92 -7.78 26.69
CA SER A 154 3.59 -8.27 27.01
C SER A 154 2.57 -7.16 26.68
N ARG A 155 2.18 -7.05 25.41
CA ARG A 155 1.03 -6.24 24.97
C ARG A 155 -0.25 -6.99 25.34
N ARG A 156 -0.58 -6.95 26.63
CA ARG A 156 -1.94 -7.20 27.11
C ARG A 156 -2.76 -5.95 26.83
N GLY A 157 -3.17 -5.80 25.58
CA GLY A 157 -4.01 -4.72 25.08
C GLY A 157 -4.72 -5.24 23.84
N ASN A 158 -5.88 -5.84 24.06
CA ASN A 158 -6.67 -6.54 23.05
C ASN A 158 -7.11 -5.59 21.92
N THR A 159 -6.75 -5.92 20.68
CA THR A 159 -7.63 -5.86 19.50
C THR A 159 -6.94 -6.66 18.40
N ARG A 160 -7.09 -7.99 18.43
CA ARG A 160 -6.83 -8.84 17.27
C ARG A 160 -7.71 -8.28 16.15
N ARG A 161 -7.10 -7.61 15.16
CA ARG A 161 -7.82 -7.14 13.97
C ARG A 161 -8.14 -8.38 13.16
N GLU A 162 -9.28 -8.99 13.43
CA GLU A 162 -9.76 -10.13 12.66
C GLU A 162 -10.72 -9.63 11.58
N THR A 163 -10.64 -10.25 10.42
CA THR A 163 -11.64 -10.12 9.36
C THR A 163 -12.55 -11.33 9.41
N SER A 164 -13.86 -11.14 9.55
CA SER A 164 -14.84 -12.22 9.39
C SER A 164 -15.17 -12.42 7.91
N GLY A 165 -15.59 -13.64 7.54
CA GLY A 165 -16.16 -13.91 6.23
C GLY A 165 -17.64 -13.50 6.12
N GLU A 166 -18.25 -13.06 7.23
CA GLU A 166 -19.63 -12.61 7.27
C GLU A 166 -19.77 -11.28 6.52
N PHE A 167 -20.74 -11.23 5.61
CA PHE A 167 -20.93 -10.11 4.70
C PHE A 167 -22.17 -9.31 5.06
N ASP A 168 -21.96 -8.09 5.56
CA ASP A 168 -23.03 -7.12 5.77
C ASP A 168 -23.27 -6.30 4.49
N ARG A 169 -24.46 -6.45 3.92
CA ARG A 169 -24.90 -5.74 2.71
C ARG A 169 -25.30 -4.28 2.97
N SER A 170 -25.51 -3.88 4.23
CA SER A 170 -26.17 -2.62 4.56
C SER A 170 -25.39 -1.35 4.22
N GLY A 171 -24.05 -1.44 4.09
CA GLY A 171 -23.16 -0.31 3.81
C GLY A 171 -22.54 -0.28 2.41
N LEU A 172 -22.94 -1.17 1.51
CA LEU A 172 -22.31 -1.32 0.20
C LEU A 172 -22.99 -0.46 -0.86
N VAL A 173 -22.23 0.41 -1.55
CA VAL A 173 -22.74 1.27 -2.62
C VAL A 173 -21.81 1.26 -3.84
N GLY A 174 -22.40 1.36 -5.03
CA GLY A 174 -21.70 1.51 -6.31
C GLY A 174 -21.79 0.28 -7.23
N ASP A 175 -22.11 0.50 -8.50
CA ASP A 175 -22.36 -0.57 -9.47
C ASP A 175 -21.09 -1.34 -9.87
N LYS A 176 -19.93 -0.66 -9.77
CA LYS A 176 -18.63 -1.25 -10.14
C LYS A 176 -18.29 -2.49 -9.32
N ILE A 177 -18.69 -2.54 -8.05
CA ILE A 177 -18.40 -3.72 -7.22
C ILE A 177 -19.20 -4.95 -7.67
N GLU A 178 -20.39 -4.77 -8.23
CA GLU A 178 -21.17 -5.88 -8.81
C GLU A 178 -20.50 -6.42 -10.07
N GLU A 179 -20.01 -5.52 -10.93
CA GLU A 179 -19.30 -5.88 -12.15
C GLU A 179 -17.98 -6.61 -11.83
N ASP A 180 -17.18 -6.07 -10.91
CA ASP A 180 -15.90 -6.65 -10.50
C ASP A 180 -16.09 -8.01 -9.81
N THR A 181 -17.14 -8.16 -8.98
CA THR A 181 -17.49 -9.46 -8.36
C THR A 181 -17.83 -10.48 -9.44
N ARG A 182 -18.70 -10.12 -10.40
CA ARG A 182 -19.14 -11.03 -11.46
C ARG A 182 -17.98 -11.50 -12.33
N LYS A 183 -17.11 -10.58 -12.74
CA LYS A 183 -15.90 -10.92 -13.51
C LYS A 183 -14.98 -11.86 -12.73
N MET A 184 -14.80 -11.62 -11.43
CA MET A 184 -13.93 -12.46 -10.61
C MET A 184 -14.49 -13.87 -10.44
N VAL A 185 -15.79 -13.99 -10.20
CA VAL A 185 -16.51 -15.28 -10.14
C VAL A 185 -16.40 -16.01 -11.48
N GLU A 186 -16.63 -15.33 -12.60
CA GLU A 186 -16.50 -15.93 -13.93
C GLU A 186 -15.09 -16.48 -14.18
N MET A 187 -14.03 -15.72 -13.85
CA MET A 187 -12.65 -16.20 -13.97
C MET A 187 -12.36 -17.41 -13.07
N LEU A 188 -12.89 -17.42 -11.83
CA LEU A 188 -12.75 -18.54 -10.88
C LEU A 188 -13.44 -19.83 -11.35
N LEU A 189 -14.50 -19.71 -12.15
CA LEU A 189 -15.29 -20.83 -12.65
C LEU A 189 -14.82 -21.33 -14.03
N THR A 190 -14.33 -20.43 -14.89
CA THR A 190 -14.01 -20.75 -16.29
C THR A 190 -12.67 -21.50 -16.45
N GLU A 191 -11.68 -21.25 -15.60
CA GLU A 191 -10.34 -21.87 -15.74
C GLU A 191 -10.23 -23.30 -15.16
N LYS A 192 -11.34 -23.88 -14.70
CA LYS A 192 -11.38 -25.26 -14.18
C LYS A 192 -11.15 -26.35 -15.23
N GLU A 193 -11.20 -26.03 -16.52
CA GLU A 193 -11.13 -27.03 -17.60
C GLU A 193 -9.72 -27.61 -17.86
N SER A 194 -8.67 -27.19 -17.15
CA SER A 194 -7.32 -27.75 -17.34
C SER A 194 -6.63 -28.20 -16.05
N ASN A 195 -6.56 -29.53 -15.88
CA ASN A 195 -5.60 -30.33 -15.09
C ASN A 195 -5.01 -29.73 -13.81
N ASN A 196 -5.48 -30.20 -12.64
CA ASN A 196 -4.77 -30.28 -11.33
C ASN A 196 -3.91 -29.08 -10.86
N ASN A 197 -4.08 -27.88 -11.43
CA ASN A 197 -3.32 -26.70 -11.07
C ASN A 197 -4.03 -25.93 -9.95
N ILE A 198 -3.26 -25.51 -8.95
CA ILE A 198 -3.73 -24.63 -7.89
C ILE A 198 -3.84 -23.22 -8.45
N MET A 199 -5.06 -22.69 -8.53
CA MET A 199 -5.31 -21.33 -8.98
C MET A 199 -5.13 -20.34 -7.83
N VAL A 200 -4.41 -19.25 -8.07
CA VAL A 200 -4.16 -18.19 -7.08
C VAL A 200 -4.61 -16.85 -7.64
N PHE A 201 -5.53 -16.19 -6.93
CA PHE A 201 -5.94 -14.81 -7.20
C PHE A 201 -5.40 -13.86 -6.14
N ALA A 202 -4.84 -12.74 -6.59
CA ALA A 202 -4.37 -11.67 -5.72
C ALA A 202 -5.15 -10.37 -5.97
N VAL A 203 -5.76 -9.82 -4.93
CA VAL A 203 -6.38 -8.49 -4.95
C VAL A 203 -5.41 -7.49 -4.33
N VAL A 204 -4.86 -6.59 -5.15
CA VAL A 204 -3.84 -5.61 -4.73
C VAL A 204 -4.41 -4.20 -4.83
N GLY A 205 -4.01 -3.31 -3.92
CA GLY A 205 -4.47 -1.93 -3.89
C GLY A 205 -4.20 -1.25 -2.56
N VAL A 206 -4.43 0.05 -2.50
CA VAL A 206 -4.20 0.87 -1.31
C VAL A 206 -5.08 0.45 -0.12
N GLY A 207 -4.67 0.79 1.10
CA GLY A 207 -5.46 0.52 2.30
C GLY A 207 -6.82 1.21 2.25
N GLY A 208 -7.88 0.52 2.66
CA GLY A 208 -9.24 1.08 2.71
C GLY A 208 -10.01 1.11 1.37
N ILE A 209 -9.42 0.67 0.26
CA ILE A 209 -10.08 0.67 -1.07
C ILE A 209 -11.18 -0.40 -1.23
N GLY A 210 -11.44 -1.22 -0.22
CA GLY A 210 -12.49 -2.26 -0.28
C GLY A 210 -12.03 -3.65 -0.75
N LYS A 211 -10.73 -3.97 -0.72
CA LYS A 211 -10.22 -5.31 -1.12
C LYS A 211 -10.88 -6.45 -0.35
N THR A 212 -10.90 -6.34 0.98
CA THR A 212 -11.53 -7.34 1.85
C THR A 212 -13.03 -7.42 1.59
N THR A 213 -13.68 -6.29 1.32
CA THR A 213 -15.11 -6.23 0.98
C THR A 213 -15.42 -6.95 -0.33
N LEU A 214 -14.57 -6.79 -1.36
CA LEU A 214 -14.70 -7.53 -2.62
C LEU A 214 -14.52 -9.03 -2.40
N ALA A 215 -13.49 -9.44 -1.65
CA ALA A 215 -13.26 -10.86 -1.34
C ALA A 215 -14.41 -11.48 -0.53
N GLN A 216 -14.96 -10.75 0.44
CA GLN A 216 -16.15 -11.18 1.20
C GLN A 216 -17.37 -11.32 0.29
N LYS A 217 -17.52 -10.45 -0.72
CA LYS A 217 -18.63 -10.53 -1.66
C LYS A 217 -18.53 -11.76 -2.57
N VAL A 218 -17.32 -12.03 -3.08
CA VAL A 218 -17.03 -13.21 -3.93
C VAL A 218 -17.25 -14.51 -3.16
N ILE A 219 -16.73 -14.65 -1.94
CA ILE A 219 -16.90 -15.89 -1.16
C ILE A 219 -18.36 -16.12 -0.73
N ASN A 220 -19.16 -15.06 -0.62
CA ASN A 220 -20.58 -15.17 -0.29
C ASN A 220 -21.51 -15.30 -1.50
N ASP A 221 -20.96 -15.27 -2.72
CA ASP A 221 -21.73 -15.45 -3.95
C ASP A 221 -22.34 -16.85 -4.03
N GLU A 222 -23.59 -16.95 -4.47
CA GLU A 222 -24.33 -18.21 -4.51
C GLU A 222 -23.75 -19.19 -5.53
N THR A 223 -23.20 -18.70 -6.65
CA THR A 223 -22.58 -19.57 -7.66
C THR A 223 -21.29 -20.18 -7.14
N MET A 224 -20.51 -19.41 -6.38
CA MET A 224 -19.33 -19.92 -5.69
C MET A 224 -19.74 -21.00 -4.68
N LYS A 225 -20.78 -20.75 -3.86
CA LYS A 225 -21.22 -21.70 -2.82
C LYS A 225 -21.73 -23.01 -3.38
N ALA A 226 -22.34 -22.98 -4.58
CA ALA A 226 -22.80 -24.17 -5.26
C ALA A 226 -21.65 -25.02 -5.83
N GLU A 227 -20.54 -24.37 -6.19
CA GLU A 227 -19.46 -25.00 -6.95
C GLU A 227 -18.30 -25.52 -6.07
N PHE A 228 -18.10 -24.94 -4.88
CA PHE A 228 -16.99 -25.32 -3.98
C PHE A 228 -17.51 -26.05 -2.73
N ASP A 229 -17.09 -27.31 -2.56
CA ASP A 229 -17.45 -28.15 -1.40
C ASP A 229 -17.07 -27.52 -0.05
N LYS A 230 -15.94 -26.81 -0.02
CA LYS A 230 -15.43 -26.13 1.17
C LYS A 230 -14.86 -24.77 0.83
N MET A 231 -15.32 -23.77 1.57
CA MET A 231 -14.75 -22.43 1.56
C MET A 231 -14.23 -22.09 2.95
N ILE A 232 -13.00 -21.61 3.00
CA ILE A 232 -12.31 -21.30 4.25
C ILE A 232 -11.87 -19.85 4.20
N TRP A 233 -12.35 -19.05 5.15
CA TRP A 233 -11.92 -17.67 5.34
C TRP A 233 -10.93 -17.56 6.49
N LEU A 234 -9.75 -17.01 6.23
CA LEU A 234 -8.68 -16.86 7.22
C LEU A 234 -8.20 -15.41 7.27
N SER A 235 -8.12 -14.88 8.49
CA SER A 235 -7.51 -13.59 8.76
C SER A 235 -6.11 -13.79 9.33
N ILE A 236 -5.09 -13.32 8.64
CA ILE A 236 -3.69 -13.44 9.07
C ILE A 236 -3.18 -12.05 9.48
N ASN A 237 -2.79 -11.93 10.75
CA ASN A 237 -2.23 -10.70 11.32
C ASN A 237 -0.70 -10.69 11.22
N LYS A 238 -0.09 -9.52 11.44
CA LYS A 238 1.38 -9.35 11.40
C LYS A 238 2.11 -10.30 12.36
N ASP A 239 1.55 -10.48 13.55
CA ASP A 239 2.03 -11.44 14.54
C ASP A 239 1.10 -12.67 14.48
N PHE A 240 1.50 -13.72 13.77
CA PHE A 240 0.75 -14.98 13.70
C PHE A 240 1.63 -16.18 14.03
N ASP A 241 1.07 -17.14 14.75
CA ASP A 241 1.71 -18.43 15.02
C ASP A 241 1.40 -19.40 13.87
N LYS A 242 2.45 -19.95 13.25
CA LYS A 242 2.32 -20.88 12.11
C LYS A 242 1.59 -22.17 12.48
N VAL A 243 1.84 -22.69 13.68
CA VAL A 243 1.23 -23.92 14.18
C VAL A 243 -0.25 -23.69 14.49
N GLU A 244 -0.58 -22.55 15.11
CA GLU A 244 -1.97 -22.17 15.36
C GLU A 244 -2.74 -21.98 14.04
N LEU A 245 -2.16 -21.28 13.06
CA LEU A 245 -2.76 -21.08 11.74
C LEU A 245 -3.05 -22.41 11.02
N LEU A 246 -2.07 -23.32 10.97
CA LEU A 246 -2.24 -24.67 10.41
C LEU A 246 -3.34 -25.44 11.12
N ARG A 247 -3.41 -25.34 12.45
CA ARG A 247 -4.46 -25.98 13.24
C ARG A 247 -5.84 -25.42 12.89
N THR A 248 -5.97 -24.09 12.78
CA THR A 248 -7.22 -23.45 12.35
C THR A 248 -7.64 -23.91 10.95
N ILE A 249 -6.70 -24.01 10.00
CA ILE A 249 -6.97 -24.52 8.65
C ILE A 249 -7.51 -25.95 8.70
N ILE A 250 -6.86 -26.85 9.44
CA ILE A 250 -7.28 -28.26 9.56
C ILE A 250 -8.68 -28.36 10.17
N THR A 251 -8.94 -27.58 11.23
CA THR A 251 -10.26 -27.55 11.88
C THR A 251 -11.35 -27.04 10.94
N LEU A 252 -11.10 -25.95 10.20
CA LEU A 252 -12.07 -25.40 9.23
C LEU A 252 -12.26 -26.33 8.02
N ALA A 253 -11.24 -27.12 7.68
CA ALA A 253 -11.34 -28.18 6.69
C ALA A 253 -12.03 -29.44 7.21
N GLY A 254 -12.48 -29.48 8.48
CA GLY A 254 -13.20 -30.61 9.07
C GLY A 254 -12.33 -31.77 9.58
N GLY A 255 -11.03 -31.53 9.78
CA GLY A 255 -10.12 -32.49 10.43
C GLY A 255 -10.00 -32.26 11.94
N GLU A 256 -9.72 -33.32 12.70
CA GLU A 256 -9.39 -33.20 14.12
C GLU A 256 -7.96 -32.70 14.30
N GLY A 257 -7.79 -31.45 14.75
CA GLY A 257 -6.50 -30.84 15.03
C GLY A 257 -5.81 -31.45 16.25
N GLY A 258 -5.20 -32.62 16.09
CA GLY A 258 -4.49 -33.35 17.15
C GLY A 258 -3.49 -32.49 17.93
N HIS A 259 -3.28 -32.82 19.20
CA HIS A 259 -2.25 -32.21 20.05
C HIS A 259 -0.85 -32.53 19.48
N ILE A 260 -0.24 -31.57 18.79
CA ILE A 260 1.18 -31.65 18.44
C ILE A 260 1.94 -30.93 19.57
N GLU A 261 2.50 -31.70 20.50
CA GLU A 261 3.49 -31.19 21.45
C GLU A 261 4.72 -30.74 20.66
N VAL A 262 4.89 -29.43 20.52
CA VAL A 262 6.11 -28.83 19.99
C VAL A 262 7.21 -29.03 21.02
N LYS A 263 7.94 -30.14 20.89
CA LYS A 263 9.15 -30.42 21.67
C LYS A 263 10.23 -29.43 21.21
N ARG A 264 10.38 -28.32 21.93
CA ARG A 264 11.50 -27.37 21.74
C ARG A 264 12.81 -28.14 21.99
N ARG A 265 13.67 -28.22 20.96
CA ARG A 265 15.09 -28.54 21.10
C ARG A 265 15.88 -27.25 21.15
#